data_AF-A0A1F9LJP6-F1
#
_entry.id   AF-A0A1F9LJP6-F1
#
_cell.length_a   1.000
_cell.length_b   1.000
_cell.length_c   1.000
_cell.angle_alpha   90.00
_cell.angle_beta   90.00
_cell.angle_gamma   90.00
#
_symmetry.space_group_name_H-M   'P 1'
#
loop_
_entity.id
_entity.type
_entity.pdbx_description
1 polymer ?
#
loop_
_entity_poly.entity_id
_entity_poly.type
_entity_poly.pdbx_seq_one_letter_code
_entity_poly.pdbx_strand_id
1 'polypeptide(L)'
;MEFSNWKSWPNRNHLGKVLKYPGIYVVRYSPHNGIEDSPFEWAKDIIYVGMTNSIAGLKGRLSQFNDTMRTARVTHGGADRVRFKHQNYPAFAASAYVAVCHMVCDVESNKPEDLRKMGKVAEWEYLAMAAYVEKFGRLPEFNDKKGTKKFSKST
;
A
#
# COMPACT_ATOMS: atom_id res chain seq x y z
N MET A 1 -7.79 12.47 5.67
CA MET A 1 -7.65 11.04 5.35
C MET A 1 -7.59 10.31 6.67
N GLU A 2 -8.45 9.32 6.89
CA GLU A 2 -8.46 8.52 8.12
C GLU A 2 -7.99 7.11 7.78
N PHE A 3 -6.85 6.72 8.34
CA PHE A 3 -6.30 5.38 8.17
C PHE A 3 -6.83 4.44 9.23
N SER A 4 -7.01 3.17 8.86
CA SER A 4 -7.22 2.08 9.81
C SER A 4 -6.03 1.97 10.76
N ASN A 5 -6.24 1.27 11.88
CA ASN A 5 -5.14 0.71 12.65
C ASN A 5 -4.25 -0.16 11.75
N TRP A 6 -3.00 -0.33 12.17
CA TRP A 6 -2.06 -1.21 11.50
C TRP A 6 -2.55 -2.66 11.60
N LYS A 7 -2.45 -3.39 10.49
CA LYS A 7 -2.59 -4.85 10.47
C LYS A 7 -1.32 -5.51 10.00
N SER A 8 -0.92 -6.59 10.65
CA SER A 8 0.22 -7.38 10.17
C SER A 8 -0.08 -7.89 8.76
N TRP A 9 0.96 -8.00 7.94
CA TRP A 9 0.80 -8.37 6.53
C TRP A 9 0.06 -9.71 6.33
N PRO A 10 0.30 -10.77 7.14
CA PRO A 10 -0.47 -12.00 7.07
C PRO A 10 -1.96 -11.78 7.40
N ASN A 11 -2.26 -10.89 8.35
CA ASN A 11 -3.61 -10.58 8.81
C ASN A 11 -4.29 -9.44 8.05
N ARG A 12 -3.72 -8.94 6.95
CA ARG A 12 -4.28 -7.81 6.18
C ARG A 12 -5.74 -7.99 5.76
N ASN A 13 -6.19 -9.22 5.57
CA ASN A 13 -7.58 -9.53 5.21
C ASN A 13 -8.57 -9.31 6.37
N HIS A 14 -8.08 -9.18 7.62
CA HIS A 14 -8.90 -8.87 8.80
C HIS A 14 -9.30 -7.39 8.88
N LEU A 15 -8.83 -6.54 7.96
CA LEU A 15 -9.34 -5.16 7.81
C LEU A 15 -10.83 -5.13 7.42
N GLY A 16 -11.41 -6.25 6.98
CA GLY A 16 -12.85 -6.44 6.87
C GLY A 16 -13.48 -5.82 5.62
N LYS A 17 -14.74 -5.39 5.74
CA LYS A 17 -15.58 -4.98 4.60
C LYS A 17 -15.04 -3.75 3.88
N VAL A 18 -14.20 -2.93 4.52
CA VAL A 18 -13.60 -1.73 3.89
C VAL A 18 -12.73 -2.08 2.68
N LEU A 19 -12.17 -3.31 2.65
CA LEU A 19 -11.27 -3.74 1.58
C LEU A 19 -11.94 -3.88 0.21
N LYS A 20 -13.27 -3.94 0.14
CA LYS A 20 -13.99 -3.99 -1.13
C LYS A 20 -14.01 -2.64 -1.88
N TYR A 21 -13.71 -1.55 -1.19
CA TYR A 21 -13.77 -0.20 -1.73
C TYR A 21 -12.43 0.25 -2.33
N PRO A 22 -12.43 1.23 -3.25
CA PRO A 22 -11.22 1.92 -3.66
C PRO A 22 -10.62 2.70 -2.49
N GLY A 23 -9.37 3.10 -2.63
CA GLY A 23 -8.66 3.83 -1.58
C GLY A 23 -7.15 3.78 -1.71
N ILE A 24 -6.48 4.20 -0.65
CA ILE A 24 -5.03 4.16 -0.51
C ILE A 24 -4.61 3.20 0.61
N TYR A 25 -3.39 2.70 0.52
CA TYR A 25 -2.78 1.87 1.54
C TYR A 25 -1.32 2.25 1.74
N VAL A 26 -0.84 2.02 2.96
CA VAL A 26 0.53 2.31 3.38
C VAL A 26 1.14 1.03 3.93
N VAL A 27 2.37 0.73 3.53
CA VAL A 27 3.14 -0.42 4.01
C VAL A 27 4.27 0.07 4.89
N ARG A 28 4.35 -0.48 6.09
CA ARG A 28 5.43 -0.25 7.07
C ARG A 28 6.23 -1.53 7.26
N TYR A 29 7.55 -1.43 7.28
CA TYR A 29 8.44 -2.56 7.54
C TYR A 29 9.13 -2.36 8.89
N SER A 30 8.70 -3.11 9.91
CA SER A 30 9.14 -2.97 11.29
C SER A 30 9.59 -4.34 11.85
N PRO A 31 10.86 -4.73 11.66
CA PRO A 31 11.35 -6.06 12.05
C PRO A 31 11.45 -6.28 13.56
N HIS A 32 11.37 -5.21 14.36
CA HIS A 32 11.56 -5.26 15.81
C HIS A 32 10.31 -4.90 16.61
N ASN A 33 9.22 -4.45 15.94
CA ASN A 33 8.04 -3.93 16.61
C ASN A 33 6.78 -4.68 16.18
N GLY A 34 6.06 -5.24 17.15
CA GLY A 34 4.69 -5.74 17.00
C GLY A 34 3.70 -4.58 17.06
N ILE A 35 3.38 -3.96 15.92
CA ILE A 35 2.47 -2.79 15.86
C ILE A 35 1.04 -3.14 15.42
N GLU A 36 0.70 -4.43 15.34
CA GLU A 36 -0.66 -4.85 14.98
C GLU A 36 -1.70 -4.23 15.94
N ASP A 37 -2.81 -3.79 15.37
CA ASP A 37 -3.93 -3.11 16.05
C ASP A 37 -3.63 -1.74 16.68
N SER A 38 -2.39 -1.25 16.60
CA SER A 38 -2.07 0.12 17.01
C SER A 38 -2.63 1.16 16.02
N PRO A 39 -2.98 2.38 16.49
CA PRO A 39 -3.40 3.47 15.62
C PRO A 39 -2.37 3.79 14.54
N PHE A 40 -2.84 4.25 13.39
CA PHE A 40 -1.94 4.72 12.34
C PHE A 40 -1.10 5.91 12.82
N GLU A 41 0.19 5.87 12.52
CA GLU A 41 1.11 6.97 12.76
C GLU A 41 2.09 7.07 11.59
N TRP A 42 2.48 8.30 11.26
CA TRP A 42 3.56 8.53 10.31
C TRP A 42 4.91 8.20 10.94
N ALA A 43 5.61 7.21 10.37
CA ALA A 43 6.90 6.72 10.82
C ALA A 43 7.89 6.55 9.66
N LYS A 44 9.20 6.69 9.94
CA LYS A 44 10.28 6.62 8.92
C LYS A 44 10.39 5.27 8.23
N ASP A 45 9.89 4.21 8.87
CA ASP A 45 9.88 2.83 8.38
C ASP A 45 8.63 2.49 7.54
N ILE A 46 7.79 3.48 7.23
CA ILE A 46 6.86 3.40 6.08
C ILE A 46 7.69 3.37 4.80
N ILE A 47 7.55 2.30 4.04
CA ILE A 47 8.37 2.00 2.85
C ILE A 47 7.61 2.19 1.54
N TYR A 48 6.27 2.20 1.58
CA TYR A 48 5.46 2.28 0.37
C TYR A 48 4.06 2.86 0.63
N VAL A 49 3.59 3.71 -0.28
CA VAL A 49 2.21 4.19 -0.39
C VAL A 49 1.69 3.79 -1.76
N GLY A 50 0.47 3.27 -1.83
CA GLY A 50 -0.18 2.94 -3.10
C GLY A 50 -1.67 3.20 -3.07
N MET A 51 -2.28 3.34 -4.25
CA MET A 51 -3.73 3.50 -4.40
C MET A 51 -4.38 2.45 -5.31
N THR A 52 -5.72 2.43 -5.31
CA THR A 52 -6.53 1.69 -6.28
C THR A 52 -7.91 2.33 -6.49
N ASN A 53 -8.32 2.42 -7.75
CA ASN A 53 -9.70 2.67 -8.20
C ASN A 53 -10.29 1.43 -8.93
N SER A 54 -9.82 0.22 -8.60
CA SER A 54 -10.27 -1.00 -9.26
C SER A 54 -11.55 -1.57 -8.65
N ILE A 55 -12.30 -2.34 -9.45
CA ILE A 55 -13.50 -3.11 -9.04
C ILE A 55 -13.19 -4.03 -7.85
N ALA A 56 -12.01 -4.63 -7.83
CA ALA A 56 -11.59 -5.51 -6.73
C ALA A 56 -11.18 -4.76 -5.45
N GLY A 57 -11.19 -3.42 -5.47
CA GLY A 57 -10.86 -2.55 -4.35
C GLY A 57 -9.45 -2.75 -3.79
N LEU A 58 -9.27 -2.31 -2.55
CA LEU A 58 -8.05 -2.51 -1.77
C LEU A 58 -7.68 -3.99 -1.65
N LYS A 59 -8.67 -4.90 -1.52
CA LYS A 59 -8.44 -6.36 -1.46
C LYS A 59 -7.65 -6.85 -2.67
N GLY A 60 -8.11 -6.51 -3.88
CA GLY A 60 -7.45 -6.89 -5.12
C GLY A 60 -6.04 -6.32 -5.22
N ARG A 61 -5.87 -5.04 -4.85
CA ARG A 61 -4.56 -4.36 -4.91
C ARG A 61 -3.54 -4.98 -3.94
N LEU A 62 -3.95 -5.27 -2.72
CA LEU A 62 -3.11 -5.95 -1.72
C LEU A 62 -2.80 -7.40 -2.11
N SER A 63 -3.72 -8.09 -2.79
CA SER A 63 -3.45 -9.42 -3.36
C SER A 63 -2.37 -9.36 -4.44
N GLN A 64 -2.47 -8.41 -5.37
CA GLN A 64 -1.44 -8.21 -6.42
C GLN A 64 -0.06 -7.92 -5.82
N PHE A 65 -0.02 -7.07 -4.78
CA PHE A 65 1.22 -6.81 -4.04
C PHE A 65 1.78 -8.10 -3.46
N ASN A 66 0.96 -8.85 -2.72
CA ASN A 66 1.34 -10.09 -2.07
C ASN A 66 1.84 -11.15 -3.07
N ASP A 67 1.12 -11.34 -4.18
CA ASP A 67 1.48 -12.31 -5.20
C ASP A 67 2.78 -11.95 -5.92
N THR A 68 3.03 -10.66 -6.14
CA THR A 68 4.31 -10.19 -6.70
C THR A 68 5.48 -10.46 -5.75
N MET A 69 5.28 -10.31 -4.44
CA MET A 69 6.30 -10.65 -3.44
C MET A 69 6.56 -12.16 -3.35
N ARG A 70 5.52 -12.98 -3.49
CA ARG A 70 5.56 -14.44 -3.23
C ARG A 70 5.91 -15.29 -4.45
N THR A 71 5.58 -14.84 -5.67
CA THR A 71 5.61 -15.67 -6.90
C THR A 71 6.47 -15.04 -7.98
N ALA A 72 6.87 -15.79 -9.01
CA ALA A 72 7.60 -15.24 -10.16
C ALA A 72 6.79 -14.22 -11.00
N ARG A 73 5.46 -14.18 -10.84
CA ARG A 73 4.58 -13.31 -11.62
C ARG A 73 4.57 -11.89 -11.06
N VAL A 74 4.86 -10.91 -11.91
CA VAL A 74 4.84 -9.49 -11.54
C VAL A 74 3.51 -8.88 -11.93
N THR A 75 2.69 -8.55 -10.94
CA THR A 75 1.38 -7.89 -11.14
C THR A 75 1.32 -6.53 -10.45
N HIS A 76 2.32 -6.18 -9.64
CA HIS A 76 2.37 -4.96 -8.86
C HIS A 76 3.75 -4.29 -8.90
N GLY A 77 3.87 -3.19 -9.65
CA GLY A 77 5.15 -2.54 -9.90
C GLY A 77 5.87 -1.99 -8.66
N GLY A 78 5.15 -1.59 -7.61
CA GLY A 78 5.75 -1.19 -6.33
C GLY A 78 6.26 -2.39 -5.53
N ALA A 79 5.55 -3.51 -5.59
CA ALA A 79 5.94 -4.72 -4.87
C ALA A 79 7.15 -5.38 -5.53
N ASP A 80 7.28 -5.27 -6.85
CA ASP A 80 8.46 -5.70 -7.61
C ASP A 80 9.74 -4.97 -7.16
N ARG A 81 9.61 -3.72 -6.72
CA ARG A 81 10.72 -2.95 -6.12
C ARG A 81 11.01 -3.40 -4.69
N VAL A 82 9.96 -3.64 -3.90
CA VAL A 82 10.08 -4.15 -2.53
C VAL A 82 10.77 -5.52 -2.55
N ARG A 83 10.36 -6.41 -3.46
CA ARG A 83 10.94 -7.75 -3.63
C ARG A 83 12.42 -7.72 -3.98
N PHE A 84 12.85 -6.75 -4.79
CA PHE A 84 14.27 -6.63 -5.14
C PHE A 84 15.17 -6.61 -3.88
N LYS A 85 14.74 -5.86 -2.86
CA LYS A 85 15.42 -5.79 -1.54
C LYS A 85 15.02 -6.92 -0.59
N HIS A 86 13.74 -7.28 -0.56
CA HIS A 86 13.16 -8.24 0.38
C HIS A 86 12.76 -9.54 -0.32
N GLN A 87 13.76 -10.32 -0.76
CA GLN A 87 13.54 -11.55 -1.52
C GLN A 87 13.01 -12.71 -0.66
N ASN A 88 13.37 -12.73 0.65
CA ASN A 88 12.80 -13.68 1.59
C ASN A 88 11.39 -13.24 2.01
N TYR A 89 10.38 -13.71 1.27
CA TYR A 89 8.98 -13.36 1.52
C TYR A 89 8.50 -13.70 2.94
N PRO A 90 8.74 -14.90 3.51
CA PRO A 90 8.36 -15.19 4.89
C PRO A 90 8.90 -14.17 5.90
N ALA A 91 10.19 -13.80 5.79
CA ALA A 91 10.79 -12.80 6.67
C ALA A 91 10.18 -11.40 6.47
N PHE A 92 9.91 -11.02 5.21
CA PHE A 92 9.22 -9.77 4.90
C PHE A 92 7.82 -9.74 5.52
N ALA A 93 7.01 -10.77 5.29
CA ALA A 93 5.63 -10.84 5.75
C ALA A 93 5.54 -10.79 7.28
N ALA A 94 6.48 -11.43 8.00
CA ALA A 94 6.55 -11.37 9.45
C ALA A 94 6.86 -9.97 10.01
N SER A 95 7.48 -9.10 9.21
CA SER A 95 7.93 -7.76 9.62
C SER A 95 7.12 -6.64 8.96
N ALA A 96 6.18 -6.96 8.09
CA ALA A 96 5.42 -5.98 7.32
C ALA A 96 4.04 -5.75 7.93
N TYR A 97 3.59 -4.50 7.88
CA TYR A 97 2.29 -4.05 8.34
C TYR A 97 1.65 -3.18 7.28
N VAL A 98 0.32 -3.13 7.28
CA VAL A 98 -0.47 -2.33 6.35
C VAL A 98 -1.57 -1.57 7.08
N ALA A 99 -1.77 -0.32 6.69
CA ALA A 99 -2.93 0.48 7.05
C ALA A 99 -3.61 0.98 5.77
N VAL A 100 -4.93 1.14 5.81
CA VAL A 100 -5.73 1.53 4.63
C VAL A 100 -6.61 2.73 4.93
N CYS A 101 -6.82 3.59 3.94
CA CYS A 101 -7.82 4.65 3.94
C CYS A 101 -8.72 4.43 2.72
N HIS A 102 -10.00 4.15 2.94
CA HIS A 102 -10.93 3.75 1.88
C HIS A 102 -11.91 4.87 1.53
N MET A 103 -12.47 4.80 0.33
CA MET A 103 -13.53 5.68 -0.13
C MET A 103 -14.71 4.88 -0.65
N VAL A 104 -15.89 5.09 -0.06
CA VAL A 104 -17.12 4.45 -0.54
C VAL A 104 -17.54 5.09 -1.86
N CYS A 105 -17.34 4.36 -2.94
CA CYS A 105 -17.57 4.78 -4.32
C CYS A 105 -17.98 3.55 -5.15
N ASP A 106 -18.88 3.75 -6.11
CA ASP A 106 -19.09 2.79 -7.18
C ASP A 106 -18.06 3.07 -8.28
N VAL A 107 -17.12 2.16 -8.47
CA VAL A 107 -16.02 2.34 -9.44
C VAL A 107 -16.39 1.95 -10.86
N GLU A 108 -17.55 1.31 -11.06
CA GLU A 108 -18.08 0.96 -12.38
C GLU A 108 -19.00 2.06 -12.92
N SER A 109 -19.42 2.98 -12.05
CA SER A 109 -20.29 4.12 -12.37
C SER A 109 -19.52 5.25 -13.06
N ASN A 110 -20.13 5.81 -14.11
CA ASN A 110 -19.69 7.04 -14.77
C ASN A 110 -20.41 8.29 -14.24
N LYS A 111 -21.13 8.20 -13.11
CA LYS A 111 -21.78 9.37 -12.52
C LYS A 111 -20.73 10.39 -12.08
N PRO A 112 -20.98 11.70 -12.26
CA PRO A 112 -20.04 12.74 -11.85
C PRO A 112 -19.59 12.66 -10.38
N GLU A 113 -20.46 12.18 -9.48
CA GLU A 113 -20.13 11.99 -8.07
C GLU A 113 -19.07 10.90 -7.84
N ASP A 114 -19.17 9.78 -8.53
CA ASP A 114 -18.25 8.64 -8.41
C ASP A 114 -16.91 8.95 -9.08
N LEU A 115 -16.94 9.62 -10.24
CA LEU A 115 -15.72 10.10 -10.90
C LEU A 115 -14.92 11.07 -9.99
N ARG A 116 -15.61 11.99 -9.28
CA ARG A 116 -14.95 12.90 -8.32
C ARG A 116 -14.38 12.14 -7.13
N LYS A 117 -15.07 11.12 -6.61
CA LYS A 117 -14.58 10.26 -5.54
C LYS A 117 -13.32 9.49 -5.97
N MET A 118 -13.33 8.86 -7.15
CA MET A 118 -12.14 8.21 -7.70
C MET A 118 -10.98 9.19 -7.92
N GLY A 119 -11.28 10.43 -8.34
CA GLY A 119 -10.30 11.50 -8.40
C GLY A 119 -9.68 11.82 -7.03
N LYS A 120 -10.50 11.90 -5.98
CA LYS A 120 -10.03 12.10 -4.60
C LYS A 120 -9.16 10.94 -4.10
N VAL A 121 -9.41 9.70 -4.50
CA VAL A 121 -8.54 8.56 -4.14
C VAL A 121 -7.15 8.74 -4.74
N ALA A 122 -7.05 9.20 -5.99
CA ALA A 122 -5.76 9.50 -6.62
C ALA A 122 -5.07 10.68 -5.93
N GLU A 123 -5.81 11.74 -5.61
CA GLU A 123 -5.33 12.88 -4.82
C GLU A 123 -4.77 12.43 -3.46
N TRP A 124 -5.48 11.56 -2.74
CA TRP A 124 -5.07 11.02 -1.45
C TRP A 124 -3.71 10.30 -1.50
N GLU A 125 -3.38 9.62 -2.61
CA GLU A 125 -2.05 8.99 -2.76
C GLU A 125 -0.94 10.04 -2.71
N TYR A 126 -1.12 11.15 -3.44
CA TYR A 126 -0.17 12.26 -3.47
C TYR A 126 -0.13 13.01 -2.15
N LEU A 127 -1.28 13.24 -1.50
CA LEU A 127 -1.32 13.88 -0.18
C LEU A 127 -0.64 13.02 0.89
N ALA A 128 -0.79 11.70 0.83
CA ALA A 128 -0.09 10.78 1.72
C ALA A 128 1.44 10.81 1.49
N MET A 129 1.88 10.83 0.24
CA MET A 129 3.30 11.00 -0.07
C MET A 129 3.83 12.39 0.35
N ALA A 130 3.05 13.46 0.16
CA ALA A 130 3.40 14.81 0.57
C ALA A 130 3.55 14.90 2.09
N ALA A 131 2.59 14.40 2.86
CA ALA A 131 2.65 14.37 4.32
C ALA A 131 3.90 13.60 4.83
N TYR A 132 4.26 12.50 4.17
CA TYR A 132 5.49 11.77 4.48
C TYR A 132 6.75 12.61 4.17
N VAL A 133 6.80 13.29 3.01
CA VAL A 133 7.92 14.15 2.60
C VAL A 133 8.06 15.35 3.53
N GLU A 134 6.97 16.01 3.91
CA GLU A 134 6.97 17.13 4.86
C GLU A 134 7.57 16.70 6.21
N LYS A 135 7.22 15.49 6.68
CA LYS A 135 7.69 15.00 7.98
C LYS A 135 9.12 14.44 7.96
N PHE A 136 9.57 13.86 6.84
CA PHE A 136 10.83 13.10 6.80
C PHE A 136 11.82 13.54 5.73
N GLY A 137 11.49 14.56 4.93
CA GLY A 137 12.37 15.16 3.92
C GLY A 137 12.65 14.30 2.69
N ARG A 138 11.93 13.18 2.51
CA ARG A 138 12.12 12.24 1.39
C ARG A 138 10.86 11.44 1.12
N LEU A 139 10.77 10.81 -0.06
CA LEU A 139 9.71 9.83 -0.35
C LEU A 139 9.92 8.52 0.44
N PRO A 140 8.86 7.73 0.67
CA PRO A 140 9.02 6.34 1.08
C PRO A 140 9.92 5.61 0.08
N GLU A 141 10.78 4.71 0.57
CA GLU A 141 11.85 4.09 -0.22
C GLU A 141 11.36 3.55 -1.57
N PHE A 142 10.26 2.80 -1.60
CA PHE A 142 9.77 2.16 -2.82
C PHE A 142 8.79 3.03 -3.64
N ASN A 143 8.49 4.24 -3.17
CA ASN A 143 7.88 5.30 -3.98
C ASN A 143 8.93 6.10 -4.76
N ASP A 144 10.19 6.16 -4.29
CA ASP A 144 11.30 6.71 -5.07
C ASP A 144 11.72 5.73 -6.18
N LYS A 145 11.13 5.94 -7.36
CA LYS A 145 11.37 5.11 -8.54
C LYS A 145 12.79 5.23 -9.09
N LYS A 146 13.49 6.34 -8.82
CA LYS A 146 14.86 6.58 -9.31
C LYS A 146 15.88 5.86 -8.43
N GLY A 147 15.66 5.86 -7.12
CA GLY A 147 16.53 5.20 -6.15
C GLY A 147 16.36 3.69 -6.03
N THR A 148 15.32 3.09 -6.61
CA THR A 148 15.02 1.67 -6.47
C THR A 148 15.09 0.89 -7.79
N LYS A 149 15.50 -0.38 -7.71
CA LYS A 149 15.48 -1.32 -8.84
C LYS A 149 14.24 -2.21 -8.78
N LYS A 150 13.89 -2.81 -9.92
CA LYS A 150 12.83 -3.82 -10.02
C LYS A 150 13.46 -5.21 -10.07
N PHE A 151 12.92 -6.16 -9.33
CA PHE A 151 13.37 -7.55 -9.37
C PHE A 151 13.27 -8.11 -10.80
N SER A 152 12.16 -7.83 -11.48
CA SER A 152 11.91 -8.25 -12.86
C SER A 152 12.85 -7.70 -13.94
N LYS A 153 13.66 -6.69 -13.63
CA LYS A 153 14.59 -6.04 -14.57
C LYS A 153 16.07 -6.21 -14.18
N SER A 154 16.35 -7.04 -13.19
CA SER A 154 17.70 -7.21 -12.63
C SER A 154 18.42 -8.48 -13.13
N THR A 155 17.83 -9.17 -14.10
CA THR A 155 18.43 -10.22 -14.92
C THR A 155 18.90 -9.65 -16.25
#